data_AF-A0A9J6EA93-F1
#
_entry.id   AF-A0A9J6EA93-F1
#
_cell.length_a   1.000
_cell.length_b   1.000
_cell.length_c   1.000
_cell.angle_alpha   90.00
_cell.angle_beta   90.00
_cell.angle_gamma   90.00
#
_symmetry.space_group_name_H-M   'P 1'
#
loop_
_entity.id
_entity.type
_entity.pdbx_description
1 polymer ?
#
loop_
_entity_poly.entity_id
_entity_poly.type
_entity_poly.pdbx_seq_one_letter_code
_entity_poly.pdbx_strand_id
1 'polypeptide(L)'
;MVKVRKVILTPSRRVYLPPQLVCKSQLLQHFDIEFALRVVVRDDDCKLVSFSLGACKDDFVNAVIKPPLTHGLKIGGRHFVFLGCSTSQLRSHGVWFYARDTEGHTADSIRMGVGDLSAIHSVPKFMARLGQAFSQSLGYLTVPRQFTSIEPDIKKTIATRRSGETLQREYVFSDGIGCISHVLLRKVRRWSGVLWRTVHCNAPDVRGEELKTKARILVPSAFGRTMFGVLDETGTLEYGQVFVQYSNNMLRYKVNDPATILGGIV
;
A
#
# COMPACT_ATOMS: atom_id res chain seq x y z
N MET A 1 10.50 -9.92 12.77
CA MET A 1 10.76 -8.46 12.92
C MET A 1 12.26 -8.23 12.93
N VAL A 2 12.72 -7.03 12.61
CA VAL A 2 14.16 -6.68 12.56
C VAL A 2 14.42 -5.35 13.22
N LYS A 3 15.59 -5.18 13.83
CA LYS A 3 16.01 -3.93 14.46
C LYS A 3 16.66 -3.04 13.42
N VAL A 4 16.18 -1.80 13.31
CA VAL A 4 16.65 -0.84 12.30
C VAL A 4 16.94 0.49 12.97
N ARG A 5 18.11 1.07 12.68
CA ARG A 5 18.51 2.40 13.18
C ARG A 5 17.63 3.48 12.58
N LYS A 6 17.30 4.49 13.39
CA LYS A 6 16.41 5.57 12.97
C LYS A 6 17.02 6.94 13.25
N VAL A 7 16.88 7.84 12.30
CA VAL A 7 17.25 9.26 12.43
C VAL A 7 16.01 10.10 12.23
N ILE A 8 15.82 11.07 13.12
CA ILE A 8 14.81 12.11 12.97
C ILE A 8 15.52 13.38 12.53
N LEU A 9 15.13 13.90 11.37
CA LEU A 9 15.53 15.22 10.90
C LEU A 9 14.48 16.23 11.36
N THR A 10 14.91 17.25 12.09
CA THR A 10 14.09 18.39 12.49
C THR A 10 14.69 19.69 11.97
N PRO A 11 13.95 20.81 11.99
CA PRO A 11 14.48 22.10 11.56
C PRO A 11 15.77 22.51 12.29
N SER A 12 15.84 22.30 13.61
CA SER A 12 17.00 22.74 14.41
C SER A 12 18.07 21.66 14.63
N ARG A 13 17.72 20.37 14.54
CA ARG A 13 18.65 19.29 14.91
C ARG A 13 18.42 17.98 14.17
N ARG A 14 19.39 17.08 14.33
CA ARG A 14 19.30 15.67 13.91
C ARG A 14 19.34 14.79 15.15
N VAL A 15 18.33 13.97 15.35
CA VAL A 15 18.20 13.08 16.52
C VAL A 15 18.43 11.65 16.10
N TYR A 16 19.45 11.01 16.67
CA TYR A 16 19.77 9.61 16.46
C TYR A 16 19.06 8.76 17.50
N LEU A 17 18.28 7.78 17.06
CA LEU A 17 17.52 6.90 17.93
C LEU A 17 18.12 5.48 17.95
N PRO A 18 17.97 4.75 19.08
CA PRO A 18 18.34 3.35 19.14
C PRO A 18 17.57 2.52 18.11
N PRO A 19 18.09 1.35 17.70
CA PRO A 19 17.43 0.49 16.72
C PRO A 19 15.99 0.13 17.15
N GLN A 20 15.01 0.43 16.29
CA GLN A 20 13.60 0.14 16.50
C GLN A 20 13.18 -1.12 15.75
N LEU A 21 12.20 -1.85 16.29
CA LEU A 21 11.64 -3.02 15.63
C LEU A 21 10.75 -2.62 14.44
N VAL A 22 11.04 -3.19 13.28
CA VAL A 22 10.29 -2.98 12.02
C VAL A 22 9.94 -4.34 11.42
N CYS A 23 8.76 -4.46 10.80
CA CYS A 23 8.41 -5.62 10.00
C CYS A 23 9.26 -5.67 8.72
N LYS A 24 9.78 -6.85 8.37
CA LYS A 24 10.53 -7.04 7.13
C LYS A 24 9.59 -6.77 5.94
N SER A 25 10.01 -5.94 5.00
CA SER A 25 9.41 -5.87 3.66
C SER A 25 10.04 -6.94 2.76
N GLN A 26 9.46 -7.18 1.59
CA GLN A 26 10.03 -8.08 0.58
C GLN A 26 11.46 -7.65 0.18
N LEU A 27 11.69 -6.35 0.05
CA LEU A 27 13.02 -5.83 -0.29
C LEU A 27 14.03 -6.08 0.84
N LEU A 28 13.62 -5.86 2.10
CA LEU A 28 14.45 -6.04 3.32
C LEU A 28 14.93 -7.48 3.57
N GLN A 29 14.55 -8.45 2.72
CA GLN A 29 15.02 -9.83 2.83
C GLN A 29 16.34 -10.09 2.11
N HIS A 30 16.68 -9.30 1.10
CA HIS A 30 17.82 -9.56 0.22
C HIS A 30 19.01 -8.63 0.49
N PHE A 31 18.91 -7.72 1.46
CA PHE A 31 19.98 -6.79 1.81
C PHE A 31 20.23 -6.76 3.31
N ASP A 32 21.48 -6.51 3.71
CA ASP A 32 21.87 -6.48 5.12
C ASP A 32 21.26 -5.25 5.82
N ILE A 33 20.42 -5.52 6.80
CA ILE A 33 19.64 -4.53 7.55
C ILE A 33 20.54 -3.68 8.46
N GLU A 34 21.73 -4.16 8.83
CA GLU A 34 22.69 -3.37 9.60
C GLU A 34 23.16 -2.11 8.84
N PHE A 35 23.10 -2.15 7.51
CA PHE A 35 23.45 -1.04 6.62
C PHE A 35 22.24 -0.20 6.22
N ALA A 36 21.04 -0.54 6.70
CA ALA A 36 19.82 0.22 6.47
C ALA A 36 19.60 1.29 7.55
N LEU A 37 19.12 2.45 7.11
CA LEU A 37 18.79 3.58 7.97
C LEU A 37 17.39 4.09 7.63
N ARG A 38 16.53 4.17 8.65
CA ARG A 38 15.23 4.82 8.51
C ARG A 38 15.36 6.28 8.87
N VAL A 39 15.12 7.17 7.90
CA VAL A 39 15.12 8.61 8.12
C VAL A 39 13.68 9.09 8.14
N VAL A 40 13.30 9.86 9.16
CA VAL A 40 11.99 10.49 9.23
C VAL A 40 12.15 11.99 9.44
N VAL A 41 11.31 12.79 8.79
CA VAL A 41 11.28 14.24 8.99
C VAL A 41 10.16 14.58 9.96
N ARG A 42 10.49 15.36 11.00
CA ARG A 42 9.56 15.81 12.04
C ARG A 42 9.83 17.25 12.39
N ASP A 43 8.88 17.88 13.06
CA ASP A 43 9.10 19.18 13.68
C ASP A 43 9.90 19.00 14.98
N ASP A 44 10.36 20.10 15.59
CA ASP A 44 11.18 20.07 16.81
C ASP A 44 10.44 19.50 18.04
N ASP A 45 9.11 19.54 18.02
CA ASP A 45 8.21 18.89 18.98
C ASP A 45 7.94 17.41 18.66
N CYS A 46 8.67 16.85 17.67
CA CYS A 46 8.54 15.50 17.14
C CYS A 46 7.20 15.17 16.44
N LYS A 47 6.34 16.16 16.20
CA LYS A 47 5.12 15.97 15.41
C LYS A 47 5.41 15.97 13.91
N LEU A 48 4.38 15.63 13.13
CA LEU A 48 4.47 15.69 11.68
C LEU A 48 4.58 17.14 11.24
N VAL A 49 5.53 17.43 10.35
CA VAL A 49 5.68 18.79 9.80
C VAL A 49 4.42 19.13 9.02
N SER A 50 3.74 20.20 9.44
CA SER A 50 2.55 20.73 8.77
C SER A 50 2.94 21.99 7.99
N PHE A 51 2.73 21.98 6.67
CA PHE A 51 3.07 23.11 5.80
C PHE A 51 1.91 24.09 5.58
N SER A 52 0.84 23.96 6.36
CA SER A 52 -0.43 24.63 6.07
C SER A 52 -0.39 26.18 6.15
N LEU A 53 0.67 26.80 6.68
CA LEU A 53 0.68 28.24 7.03
C LEU A 53 2.02 29.00 6.81
N GLY A 54 3.06 28.46 6.16
CA GLY A 54 4.43 29.03 6.25
C GLY A 54 5.12 29.47 4.96
N ALA A 55 5.62 30.71 4.93
CA ALA A 55 6.45 31.30 3.86
C ALA A 55 7.86 30.68 3.72
N CYS A 56 8.39 29.99 4.73
CA CYS A 56 9.73 29.38 4.72
C CYS A 56 9.73 27.88 4.35
N LYS A 57 8.69 27.39 3.67
CA LYS A 57 8.61 25.97 3.25
C LYS A 57 9.81 25.57 2.39
N ASP A 58 10.13 26.39 1.40
CA ASP A 58 11.20 26.08 0.45
C ASP A 58 12.57 26.15 1.11
N ASP A 59 12.78 27.10 2.03
CA ASP A 59 14.01 27.20 2.81
C ASP A 59 14.23 25.94 3.66
N PHE A 60 13.18 25.47 4.36
CA PHE A 60 13.25 24.25 5.15
C PHE A 60 13.54 23.02 4.27
N VAL A 61 12.83 22.88 3.15
CA VAL A 61 13.06 21.75 2.23
C VAL A 61 14.48 21.79 1.68
N ASN A 62 14.97 22.95 1.25
CA ASN A 62 16.29 23.10 0.65
C ASN A 62 17.43 22.96 1.67
N ALA A 63 17.24 23.40 2.92
CA ALA A 63 18.27 23.33 3.96
C ALA A 63 18.31 21.98 4.68
N VAL A 64 17.14 21.37 4.95
CA VAL A 64 17.05 20.20 5.85
C VAL A 64 16.82 18.90 5.08
N ILE A 65 15.94 18.90 4.08
CA ILE A 65 15.49 17.67 3.40
C ILE A 65 16.34 17.36 2.17
N LYS A 66 16.59 18.37 1.32
CA LYS A 66 17.28 18.22 0.05
C LYS A 66 18.71 17.70 0.22
N PRO A 67 19.55 18.22 1.13
CA PRO A 67 20.95 17.78 1.18
C PRO A 67 21.12 16.30 1.56
N PRO A 68 20.38 15.74 2.56
CA PRO A 68 20.36 14.31 2.80
C PRO A 68 19.90 13.48 1.60
N LEU A 69 18.87 13.94 0.87
CA LEU A 69 18.35 13.19 -0.28
C LEU A 69 19.30 13.19 -1.48
N THR A 70 20.04 14.28 -1.73
CA THR A 70 20.94 14.41 -2.88
C THR A 70 22.35 13.89 -2.60
N HIS A 71 22.91 14.19 -1.42
CA HIS A 71 24.31 13.87 -1.08
C HIS A 71 24.43 12.69 -0.11
N GLY A 72 23.32 12.20 0.44
CA GLY A 72 23.33 11.18 1.47
C GLY A 72 23.63 11.72 2.87
N LEU A 73 23.76 10.80 3.83
CA LEU A 73 24.07 11.07 5.23
C LEU A 73 25.33 10.30 5.64
N LYS A 74 26.35 11.00 6.12
CA LYS A 74 27.53 10.37 6.72
C LYS A 74 27.31 10.22 8.22
N ILE A 75 27.31 8.99 8.71
CA ILE A 75 27.14 8.67 10.14
C ILE A 75 28.24 7.68 10.52
N GLY A 76 29.14 8.11 11.40
CA GLY A 76 30.36 7.36 11.70
C GLY A 76 31.19 7.11 10.43
N GLY A 77 31.63 5.87 10.24
CA GLY A 77 32.37 5.44 9.06
C GLY A 77 31.52 5.08 7.83
N ARG A 78 30.19 5.27 7.88
CA ARG A 78 29.28 4.84 6.80
C ARG A 78 28.65 6.03 6.09
N HIS A 79 28.48 5.90 4.78
CA HIS A 79 27.77 6.86 3.94
C HIS A 79 26.46 6.23 3.45
N PHE A 80 25.35 6.81 3.89
CA PHE A 80 24.00 6.33 3.62
C PHE A 80 23.39 7.14 2.48
N VAL A 81 22.95 6.46 1.43
CA VAL A 81 22.33 7.07 0.23
C VAL A 81 20.84 6.75 0.19
N PHE A 82 20.04 7.65 -0.38
CA PHE A 82 18.60 7.45 -0.52
C PHE A 82 18.27 6.16 -1.27
N LEU A 83 17.43 5.32 -0.67
CA LEU A 83 17.03 4.03 -1.21
C LEU A 83 15.59 4.05 -1.75
N GLY A 84 14.64 4.59 -0.99
CA GLY A 84 13.24 4.63 -1.40
C GLY A 84 12.25 4.71 -0.25
N CYS A 85 10.96 4.68 -0.57
CA CYS A 85 9.87 4.69 0.42
C CYS A 85 8.58 4.13 -0.18
N SER A 86 7.75 3.50 0.64
CA SER A 86 6.36 3.22 0.29
C SER A 86 5.49 4.47 0.45
N THR A 87 4.29 4.47 -0.17
CA THR A 87 3.37 5.61 -0.08
C THR A 87 2.88 5.88 1.35
N SER A 88 2.78 4.86 2.20
CA SER A 88 2.44 5.02 3.61
C SER A 88 3.59 5.64 4.40
N GLN A 89 4.82 5.21 4.15
CA GLN A 89 6.01 5.80 4.75
C GLN A 89 6.15 7.27 4.36
N LEU A 90 5.96 7.60 3.08
CA LEU A 90 6.02 8.97 2.59
C LEU A 90 4.98 9.89 3.26
N ARG A 91 3.74 9.44 3.44
CA ARG A 91 2.70 10.18 4.20
C ARG A 91 3.10 10.43 5.65
N SER A 92 3.93 9.57 6.24
CA SER A 92 4.50 9.74 7.58
C SER A 92 5.85 10.48 7.59
N HIS A 93 6.24 11.06 6.45
CA HIS A 93 7.52 11.72 6.19
C HIS A 93 8.74 10.81 6.42
N GLY A 94 8.58 9.52 6.14
CA GLY A 94 9.59 8.49 6.34
C GLY A 94 10.15 7.96 5.03
N VAL A 95 11.46 7.78 5.00
CA VAL A 95 12.21 7.27 3.86
C VAL A 95 13.33 6.33 4.32
N TRP A 96 13.77 5.47 3.41
CA TRP A 96 14.86 4.54 3.63
C TRP A 96 16.13 5.03 2.97
N PHE A 97 17.23 4.80 3.67
CA PHE A 97 18.58 5.04 3.23
C PHE A 97 19.41 3.75 3.40
N TYR A 98 20.43 3.58 2.58
CA TYR A 98 21.29 2.40 2.60
C TYR A 98 22.76 2.80 2.45
N ALA A 99 23.62 2.23 3.28
CA ALA A 99 25.07 2.33 3.12
C ALA A 99 25.60 1.13 2.34
N ARG A 100 26.73 1.31 1.65
CA ARG A 100 27.38 0.19 0.96
C ARG A 100 27.71 -0.93 1.96
N ASP A 101 27.23 -2.13 1.67
CA ASP A 101 27.47 -3.30 2.52
C ASP A 101 28.85 -3.94 2.24
N THR A 102 29.16 -5.00 2.99
CA THR A 102 30.41 -5.77 2.82
C THR A 102 30.45 -6.59 1.53
N GLU A 103 29.29 -6.92 0.96
CA GLU A 103 29.16 -7.66 -0.31
C GLU A 103 29.25 -6.73 -1.53
N GLY A 104 29.23 -5.41 -1.31
CA GLY A 104 29.35 -4.39 -2.32
C GLY A 104 28.02 -3.83 -2.84
N HIS A 105 26.89 -4.24 -2.28
CA HIS A 105 25.58 -3.71 -2.64
C HIS A 105 25.44 -2.25 -2.23
N THR A 106 24.87 -1.44 -3.13
CA THR A 106 24.58 -0.02 -2.93
C THR A 106 23.08 0.22 -3.00
N ALA A 107 22.64 1.44 -2.65
CA ALA A 107 21.24 1.82 -2.84
C ALA A 107 20.80 1.67 -4.31
N ASP A 108 21.69 1.94 -5.26
CA ASP A 108 21.45 1.76 -6.69
C ASP A 108 21.28 0.29 -7.09
N SER A 109 22.18 -0.59 -6.64
CA SER A 109 22.07 -2.02 -6.95
C SER A 109 20.78 -2.62 -6.39
N ILE A 110 20.38 -2.21 -5.17
CA ILE A 110 19.12 -2.66 -4.57
C ILE A 110 17.92 -2.14 -5.36
N ARG A 111 17.93 -0.88 -5.82
CA ARG A 111 16.85 -0.34 -6.67
C ARG A 111 16.75 -1.07 -8.00
N MET A 112 17.87 -1.42 -8.63
CA MET A 112 17.88 -2.23 -9.85
C MET A 112 17.34 -3.65 -9.60
N GLY A 113 17.54 -4.19 -8.39
CA GLY A 113 17.01 -5.49 -7.97
C GLY A 113 15.49 -5.53 -7.77
N VAL A 114 14.78 -4.39 -7.70
CA VAL A 114 13.31 -4.35 -7.57
C VAL A 114 12.61 -4.83 -8.84
N GLY A 115 13.23 -4.61 -10.01
CA GLY A 115 12.70 -4.94 -11.32
C GLY A 115 12.97 -3.83 -12.34
N ASP A 116 12.53 -4.05 -13.58
CA ASP A 116 12.65 -3.06 -14.64
C ASP A 116 11.58 -1.96 -14.50
N LEU A 117 12.04 -0.76 -14.19
CA LEU A 117 11.23 0.46 -14.07
C LEU A 117 11.61 1.51 -15.11
N SER A 118 12.45 1.15 -16.09
CA SER A 118 12.99 2.08 -17.10
C SER A 118 11.91 2.75 -17.96
N ALA A 119 10.80 2.06 -18.20
CA ALA A 119 9.66 2.57 -18.97
C ALA A 119 8.85 3.67 -18.24
N ILE A 120 9.07 3.90 -16.94
CA ILE A 120 8.29 4.86 -16.15
C ILE A 120 9.05 6.19 -16.02
N HIS A 121 8.74 7.14 -16.91
CA HIS A 121 9.37 8.47 -16.90
C HIS A 121 8.78 9.44 -15.86
N SER A 122 7.57 9.16 -15.36
CA SER A 122 6.90 10.02 -14.39
C SER A 122 7.39 9.72 -12.96
N VAL A 123 8.05 10.70 -12.32
CA VAL A 123 8.62 10.54 -10.96
C VAL A 123 7.58 10.04 -9.94
N PRO A 124 6.35 10.57 -9.86
CA PRO A 124 5.35 10.05 -8.92
C PRO A 124 4.96 8.59 -9.20
N LYS A 125 4.81 8.21 -10.48
CA LYS A 125 4.48 6.82 -10.86
C LYS A 125 5.65 5.88 -10.56
N PHE A 126 6.87 6.32 -10.84
CA PHE A 126 8.09 5.59 -10.55
C PHE A 126 8.20 5.33 -9.04
N MET A 127 8.06 6.37 -8.22
CA MET A 127 8.10 6.26 -6.75
C MET A 127 6.98 5.39 -6.20
N ALA A 128 5.76 5.47 -6.77
CA ALA A 128 4.64 4.61 -6.38
C ALA A 128 4.94 3.13 -6.67
N ARG A 129 5.55 2.82 -7.81
CA ARG A 129 5.90 1.45 -8.21
C ARG A 129 7.08 0.91 -7.42
N LEU A 130 8.16 1.68 -7.32
CA LEU A 130 9.32 1.37 -6.47
C LEU A 130 8.89 1.12 -5.02
N GLY A 131 7.99 1.96 -4.51
CA GLY A 131 7.45 1.89 -3.16
C GLY A 131 6.69 0.61 -2.82
N GLN A 132 6.25 -0.17 -3.80
CA GLN A 132 5.57 -1.45 -3.57
C GLN A 132 6.51 -2.46 -2.89
N ALA A 133 7.79 -2.46 -3.24
CA ALA A 133 8.79 -3.34 -2.63
C ALA A 133 9.10 -2.98 -1.15
N PHE A 134 8.81 -1.74 -0.75
CA PHE A 134 8.97 -1.24 0.62
C PHE A 134 7.72 -1.41 1.48
N SER A 135 6.63 -1.92 0.91
CA SER A 135 5.43 -2.28 1.67
C SER A 135 5.75 -3.42 2.62
N GLN A 136 5.29 -3.28 3.85
CA GLN A 136 5.46 -4.32 4.86
C GLN A 136 4.46 -5.44 4.57
N SER A 137 4.97 -6.64 4.33
CA SER A 137 4.16 -7.84 4.23
C SER A 137 4.46 -8.73 5.44
N LEU A 138 3.46 -9.45 5.92
CA LEU A 138 3.66 -10.43 6.98
C LEU A 138 4.53 -11.59 6.47
N GLY A 139 4.46 -11.89 5.15
CA GLY A 139 5.34 -12.78 4.39
C GLY A 139 4.75 -13.10 3.02
N TYR A 140 5.36 -14.04 2.29
CA TYR A 140 4.94 -14.42 0.94
C TYR A 140 5.07 -15.93 0.71
N LEU A 141 4.35 -16.42 -0.30
CA LEU A 141 4.54 -17.76 -0.85
C LEU A 141 5.08 -17.63 -2.27
N THR A 142 6.16 -18.34 -2.57
CA THR A 142 6.69 -18.40 -3.93
C THR A 142 5.78 -19.29 -4.78
N VAL A 143 5.19 -18.71 -5.82
CA VAL A 143 4.37 -19.44 -6.80
C VAL A 143 5.18 -19.53 -8.10
N PRO A 144 5.52 -20.73 -8.58
CA PRO A 144 6.19 -20.89 -9.87
C PRO A 144 5.38 -20.29 -11.02
N ARG A 145 6.06 -19.69 -12.01
CA ARG A 145 5.41 -19.03 -13.16
C ARG A 145 4.47 -19.94 -13.97
N GLN A 146 4.72 -21.25 -13.97
CA GLN A 146 3.83 -22.22 -14.63
C GLN A 146 2.43 -22.31 -14.00
N PHE A 147 2.25 -21.81 -12.77
CA PHE A 147 0.97 -21.75 -12.08
C PHE A 147 0.37 -20.34 -12.04
N THR A 148 0.84 -19.44 -12.91
CA THR A 148 0.31 -18.08 -13.04
C THR A 148 -0.18 -17.86 -14.47
N SER A 149 -1.46 -17.49 -14.63
CA SER A 149 -2.03 -16.97 -15.88
C SER A 149 -2.33 -15.49 -15.74
N ILE A 150 -2.23 -14.75 -16.84
CA ILE A 150 -2.71 -13.37 -16.93
C ILE A 150 -4.05 -13.42 -17.63
N GLU A 151 -5.11 -13.09 -16.91
CA GLU A 151 -6.44 -12.96 -17.48
C GLU A 151 -6.61 -11.56 -18.10
N PRO A 152 -7.31 -11.45 -19.24
CA PRO A 152 -7.61 -10.15 -19.82
C PRO A 152 -8.52 -9.34 -18.90
N ASP A 153 -8.29 -8.02 -18.89
CA ASP A 153 -9.12 -7.13 -18.09
C ASP A 153 -10.59 -7.15 -18.53
N ILE A 154 -11.51 -7.12 -17.57
CA ILE A 154 -12.95 -6.97 -17.79
C ILE A 154 -13.22 -5.50 -18.10
N LYS A 155 -13.60 -5.22 -19.35
CA LYS A 155 -13.87 -3.87 -19.84
C LYS A 155 -15.33 -3.72 -20.27
N LYS A 156 -15.93 -2.55 -20.02
CA LYS A 156 -17.26 -2.19 -20.54
C LYS A 156 -17.25 -0.78 -21.10
N THR A 157 -17.70 -0.64 -22.33
CA THR A 157 -17.91 0.68 -22.95
C THR A 157 -19.31 1.17 -22.61
N ILE A 158 -19.39 2.31 -21.93
CA ILE A 158 -20.66 2.97 -21.58
C ILE A 158 -20.79 4.22 -22.45
N ALA A 159 -21.82 4.26 -23.29
CA ALA A 159 -22.20 5.46 -24.02
C ALA A 159 -23.03 6.36 -23.09
N THR A 160 -22.49 7.52 -22.73
CA THR A 160 -23.21 8.50 -21.91
C THR A 160 -23.60 9.67 -22.80
N ARG A 161 -24.90 10.00 -22.86
CA ARG A 161 -25.35 11.24 -23.51
C ARG A 161 -25.21 12.40 -22.52
N ARG A 162 -24.32 13.35 -22.82
CA ARG A 162 -24.24 14.64 -22.11
C ARG A 162 -24.17 15.74 -23.17
N SER A 163 -25.05 16.73 -23.06
CA SER A 163 -25.06 17.95 -23.89
C SER A 163 -25.17 17.72 -25.41
N GLY A 164 -25.88 16.68 -25.85
CA GLY A 164 -26.11 16.39 -27.28
C GLY A 164 -24.98 15.58 -27.96
N GLU A 165 -23.83 15.43 -27.30
CA GLU A 165 -22.73 14.58 -27.77
C GLU A 165 -22.77 13.21 -27.09
N THR A 166 -22.54 12.14 -27.88
CA THR A 166 -22.40 10.78 -27.36
C THR A 166 -20.96 10.55 -26.97
N LEU A 167 -20.67 10.57 -25.67
CA LEU A 167 -19.35 10.26 -25.15
C LEU A 167 -19.28 8.76 -24.83
N GLN A 168 -18.48 8.02 -25.60
CA GLN A 168 -18.12 6.64 -25.25
C GLN A 168 -16.95 6.67 -24.27
N ARG A 169 -17.15 6.10 -23.08
CA ARG A 169 -16.08 5.90 -22.09
C ARG A 169 -15.90 4.41 -21.86
N GLU A 170 -14.68 3.93 -22.03
CA GLU A 170 -14.27 2.59 -21.65
C GLU A 170 -13.96 2.58 -20.15
N TYR A 171 -14.58 1.65 -19.42
CA TYR A 171 -14.33 1.42 -18.01
C TYR A 171 -13.70 0.05 -17.81
N VAL A 172 -12.60 -0.01 -17.06
CA VAL A 172 -11.92 -1.25 -16.66
C VAL A 172 -12.37 -1.61 -15.25
N PHE A 173 -12.97 -2.79 -15.08
CA PHE A 173 -13.54 -3.26 -13.81
C PHE A 173 -12.62 -4.18 -13.03
N SER A 174 -11.61 -4.75 -13.69
CA SER A 174 -10.64 -5.68 -13.09
C SER A 174 -9.27 -5.07 -12.81
N ASP A 175 -9.12 -3.75 -12.92
CA ASP A 175 -7.82 -3.10 -12.69
C ASP A 175 -7.34 -3.34 -11.26
N GLY A 176 -6.20 -4.03 -11.14
CA GLY A 176 -5.55 -4.32 -9.87
C GLY A 176 -6.13 -5.49 -9.07
N ILE A 177 -7.02 -6.31 -9.66
CA ILE A 177 -7.50 -7.55 -9.03
C ILE A 177 -6.96 -8.79 -9.76
N GLY A 178 -6.94 -9.92 -9.06
CA GLY A 178 -6.55 -11.21 -9.61
C GLY A 178 -7.11 -12.35 -8.78
N CYS A 179 -7.26 -13.52 -9.39
CA CYS A 179 -7.76 -14.71 -8.71
C CYS A 179 -6.61 -15.55 -8.16
N ILE A 180 -6.85 -16.22 -7.02
CA ILE A 180 -5.95 -17.23 -6.47
C ILE A 180 -6.68 -18.57 -6.41
N SER A 181 -5.97 -19.66 -6.68
CA SER A 181 -6.56 -20.99 -6.58
C SER A 181 -6.90 -21.34 -5.13
N HIS A 182 -7.95 -22.13 -4.94
CA HIS A 182 -8.36 -22.61 -3.61
C HIS A 182 -7.21 -23.32 -2.86
N VAL A 183 -6.35 -24.05 -3.58
CA VAL A 183 -5.17 -24.71 -3.00
C VAL A 183 -4.15 -23.70 -2.49
N LEU A 184 -3.89 -22.62 -3.24
CA LEU A 184 -2.98 -21.57 -2.82
C LEU A 184 -3.54 -20.80 -1.63
N LEU A 185 -4.84 -20.48 -1.64
CA LEU A 185 -5.54 -19.85 -0.52
C LEU A 185 -5.38 -20.67 0.77
N ARG A 186 -5.60 -21.98 0.72
CA ARG A 186 -5.40 -22.88 1.89
C ARG A 186 -3.96 -22.86 2.41
N LYS A 187 -2.95 -22.76 1.53
CA LYS A 187 -1.55 -22.64 1.94
C LYS A 187 -1.29 -21.30 2.66
N VAL A 188 -1.84 -20.20 2.14
CA VAL A 188 -1.78 -18.88 2.79
C VAL A 188 -2.43 -18.92 4.18
N ARG A 189 -3.55 -19.65 4.36
CA ARG A 189 -4.20 -19.88 5.67
C ARG A 189 -3.23 -20.36 6.71
N ARG A 190 -2.64 -21.50 6.37
CA ARG A 190 -1.84 -22.28 7.29
C ARG A 190 -0.58 -21.52 7.64
N TRP A 191 -0.03 -20.80 6.66
CA TRP A 191 1.20 -20.03 6.82
C TRP A 191 1.00 -18.75 7.64
N SER A 192 -0.05 -17.98 7.37
CA SER A 192 -0.24 -16.68 8.02
C SER A 192 -0.53 -16.80 9.52
N GLY A 193 -0.96 -17.98 10.01
CA GLY A 193 -1.37 -18.18 11.41
C GLY A 193 -2.58 -17.32 11.81
N VAL A 194 -3.01 -16.44 10.91
CA VAL A 194 -4.30 -15.79 10.94
C VAL A 194 -5.27 -16.94 10.75
N LEU A 195 -5.84 -17.38 11.88
CA LEU A 195 -7.24 -17.72 11.86
C LEU A 195 -7.89 -16.47 11.27
N TRP A 196 -8.04 -16.42 9.94
CA TRP A 196 -9.24 -15.82 9.40
C TRP A 196 -10.25 -16.77 10.00
N ARG A 197 -10.66 -16.39 11.22
CA ARG A 197 -11.93 -16.78 11.77
C ARG A 197 -12.79 -16.54 10.58
N THR A 198 -13.35 -17.63 10.07
CA THR A 198 -14.68 -17.61 9.50
C THR A 198 -15.33 -16.34 10.04
N VAL A 199 -15.66 -15.39 9.18
CA VAL A 199 -16.52 -14.30 9.61
C VAL A 199 -17.85 -14.98 9.90
N HIS A 200 -17.92 -15.73 11.00
CA HIS A 200 -19.07 -15.80 11.86
C HIS A 200 -19.20 -14.36 12.33
N CYS A 201 -19.95 -13.64 11.51
CA CYS A 201 -20.71 -12.45 11.80
C CYS A 201 -21.13 -12.38 13.27
N ASN A 202 -20.23 -11.94 14.15
CA ASN A 202 -20.54 -11.65 15.56
C ASN A 202 -19.54 -10.66 16.20
N ALA A 203 -18.71 -9.96 15.44
CA ALA A 203 -17.89 -8.86 15.95
C ALA A 203 -18.35 -7.53 15.33
N PRO A 204 -18.71 -6.50 16.14
CA PRO A 204 -19.03 -5.18 15.62
C PRO A 204 -17.77 -4.56 15.00
N ASP A 205 -17.79 -4.35 13.68
CA ASP A 205 -16.64 -3.86 12.91
C ASP A 205 -16.53 -2.33 12.97
N VAL A 206 -15.48 -1.85 13.62
CA VAL A 206 -15.13 -0.43 13.80
C VAL A 206 -14.56 0.19 12.51
N ARG A 207 -14.29 -0.62 11.46
CA ARG A 207 -13.60 -0.19 10.22
C ARG A 207 -14.49 0.50 9.17
N GLY A 208 -15.81 0.42 9.29
CA GLY A 208 -16.74 1.04 8.33
C GLY A 208 -16.67 2.58 8.29
N GLU A 209 -16.30 3.22 9.41
CA GLU A 209 -16.19 4.67 9.51
C GLU A 209 -14.96 5.23 8.77
N GLU A 210 -13.83 4.50 8.74
CA GLU A 210 -12.59 4.96 8.11
C GLU A 210 -12.66 5.01 6.57
N LEU A 211 -13.46 4.14 5.95
CA LEU A 211 -13.67 4.10 4.51
C LEU A 211 -14.48 5.29 4.02
N LYS A 212 -15.48 5.74 4.79
CA LYS A 212 -16.29 6.94 4.51
C LYS A 212 -15.43 8.20 4.47
N THR A 213 -14.51 8.35 5.42
CA THR A 213 -13.64 9.54 5.50
C THR A 213 -12.62 9.60 4.38
N LYS A 214 -12.15 8.45 3.87
CA LYS A 214 -11.15 8.39 2.79
C LYS A 214 -11.73 8.58 1.40
N ALA A 215 -12.98 8.18 1.16
CA ALA A 215 -13.56 8.20 -0.19
C ALA A 215 -14.03 9.59 -0.64
N ARG A 216 -14.35 10.54 0.26
CA ARG A 216 -14.83 11.91 -0.04
C ARG A 216 -15.97 12.01 -1.08
N ILE A 217 -16.66 10.91 -1.37
CA ILE A 217 -17.84 10.91 -2.25
C ILE A 217 -19.06 11.03 -1.34
N LEU A 218 -19.77 12.17 -1.43
CA LEU A 218 -21.07 12.35 -0.81
C LEU A 218 -22.09 11.48 -1.56
N VAL A 219 -22.37 10.30 -1.03
CA VAL A 219 -23.50 9.47 -1.47
C VAL A 219 -24.67 9.78 -0.53
N PRO A 220 -25.82 10.27 -1.04
CA PRO A 220 -26.99 10.50 -0.19
C PRO A 220 -27.38 9.22 0.53
N SER A 221 -27.69 9.31 1.82
CA SER A 221 -27.97 8.17 2.70
C SER A 221 -29.13 7.29 2.23
N ALA A 222 -30.06 7.85 1.45
CA ALA A 222 -31.16 7.11 0.83
C ALA A 222 -30.67 6.08 -0.21
N PHE A 223 -29.62 6.40 -0.97
CA PHE A 223 -29.11 5.58 -2.08
C PHE A 223 -27.81 4.85 -1.74
N GLY A 224 -27.09 5.28 -0.70
CA GLY A 224 -25.84 4.66 -0.27
C GLY A 224 -26.07 3.31 0.41
N ARG A 225 -25.34 2.29 -0.05
CA ARG A 225 -25.26 0.96 0.57
C ARG A 225 -23.80 0.59 0.72
N THR A 226 -23.41 0.03 1.87
CA THR A 226 -22.06 -0.53 2.04
C THR A 226 -22.11 -1.98 1.58
N MET A 227 -21.29 -2.31 0.58
CA MET A 227 -21.18 -3.65 0.05
C MET A 227 -19.99 -4.37 0.71
N PHE A 228 -20.22 -5.56 1.25
CA PHE A 228 -19.15 -6.43 1.71
C PHE A 228 -18.94 -7.53 0.67
N GLY A 229 -17.76 -7.58 0.08
CA GLY A 229 -17.36 -8.69 -0.77
C GLY A 229 -17.12 -9.93 0.09
N VAL A 230 -17.86 -11.00 -0.15
CA VAL A 230 -17.65 -12.30 0.48
C VAL A 230 -16.92 -13.19 -0.52
N LEU A 231 -15.77 -13.72 -0.12
CA LEU A 231 -15.11 -14.80 -0.84
C LEU A 231 -15.89 -16.09 -0.56
N ASP A 232 -16.38 -16.78 -1.59
CA ASP A 232 -17.08 -18.06 -1.44
C ASP A 232 -16.09 -19.18 -1.08
N GLU A 233 -15.88 -19.38 0.22
CA GLU A 233 -15.09 -20.48 0.76
C GLU A 233 -15.87 -21.81 0.80
N THR A 234 -17.18 -21.78 0.52
CA THR A 234 -18.07 -22.96 0.56
C THR A 234 -18.18 -23.66 -0.80
N GLY A 235 -17.79 -23.00 -1.89
CA GLY A 235 -17.89 -23.55 -3.25
C GLY A 235 -19.34 -23.71 -3.71
N THR A 236 -20.26 -22.93 -3.14
CA THR A 236 -21.70 -22.97 -3.42
C THR A 236 -22.11 -22.04 -4.56
N LEU A 237 -21.26 -21.09 -4.95
CA LEU A 237 -21.51 -20.17 -6.05
C LEU A 237 -21.01 -20.75 -7.37
N GLU A 238 -21.84 -20.64 -8.39
CA GLU A 238 -21.47 -21.00 -9.76
C GLU A 238 -20.62 -19.89 -10.42
N TYR A 239 -19.93 -20.25 -11.50
CA TYR A 239 -19.14 -19.30 -12.28
C TYR A 239 -20.02 -18.14 -12.78
N GLY A 240 -19.62 -16.90 -12.48
CA GLY A 240 -20.40 -15.69 -12.81
C GLY A 240 -21.38 -15.22 -11.71
N GLN A 241 -21.46 -15.95 -10.59
CA GLN A 241 -22.23 -15.55 -9.42
C GLN A 241 -21.37 -14.83 -8.37
N VAL A 242 -21.95 -13.82 -7.73
CA VAL A 242 -21.34 -13.14 -6.58
C VAL A 242 -22.35 -13.11 -5.43
N PHE A 243 -21.93 -13.58 -4.26
CA PHE A 243 -22.70 -13.40 -3.03
C PHE A 243 -22.44 -11.99 -2.48
N VAL A 244 -23.51 -11.21 -2.33
CA VAL A 244 -23.43 -9.84 -1.84
C VAL A 244 -24.32 -9.67 -0.63
N GLN A 245 -23.72 -9.22 0.48
CA GLN A 245 -24.47 -8.68 1.62
C GLN A 245 -24.33 -7.16 1.61
N TYR A 246 -25.47 -6.46 1.78
CA TYR A 246 -25.50 -5.00 1.79
C TYR A 246 -26.30 -4.46 2.98
N SER A 247 -25.82 -3.35 3.55
CA SER A 247 -26.49 -2.69 4.68
C SER A 247 -27.74 -1.97 4.21
N ASN A 248 -28.90 -2.16 4.86
CA ASN A 248 -30.11 -1.38 4.55
C ASN A 248 -29.97 0.12 4.91
N ASN A 249 -29.06 0.46 5.83
CA ASN A 249 -28.75 1.82 6.24
C ASN A 249 -27.23 2.03 6.26
N MET A 250 -26.75 3.13 5.66
CA MET A 250 -25.33 3.47 5.56
C MET A 250 -24.64 3.65 6.93
N LEU A 251 -25.40 3.88 8.00
CA LEU A 251 -24.88 4.09 9.36
C LEU A 251 -24.84 2.83 10.21
N ARG A 252 -25.45 1.71 9.77
CA ARG A 252 -25.59 0.53 10.62
C ARG A 252 -25.63 -0.76 9.82
N TYR A 253 -24.63 -1.60 10.06
CA TYR A 253 -24.63 -3.00 9.64
C TYR A 253 -25.32 -3.87 10.70
N LYS A 254 -26.16 -4.81 10.27
CA LYS A 254 -26.68 -5.88 11.11
C LYS A 254 -26.36 -7.23 10.46
N VAL A 255 -26.06 -8.23 11.28
CA VAL A 255 -25.78 -9.61 10.81
C VAL A 255 -26.94 -10.19 10.00
N ASN A 256 -28.17 -9.79 10.32
CA ASN A 256 -29.40 -10.22 9.65
C ASN A 256 -29.77 -9.32 8.46
N ASP A 257 -28.88 -8.44 7.99
CA ASP A 257 -29.13 -7.66 6.78
C ASP A 257 -29.25 -8.59 5.57
N PRO A 258 -30.14 -8.26 4.61
CA PRO A 258 -30.45 -9.13 3.49
C PRO A 258 -29.20 -9.47 2.68
N ALA A 259 -29.14 -10.73 2.27
CA ALA A 259 -28.13 -11.22 1.34
C ALA A 259 -28.81 -11.59 0.02
N THR A 260 -28.14 -11.26 -1.08
CA THR A 260 -28.61 -11.58 -2.42
C THR A 260 -27.46 -12.20 -3.20
N ILE A 261 -27.75 -13.29 -3.91
CA ILE A 261 -26.86 -13.82 -4.94
C ILE A 261 -27.15 -13.05 -6.22
N LEU A 262 -26.16 -12.31 -6.70
CA LEU A 262 -26.23 -11.64 -7.98
C LEU A 262 -25.61 -12.56 -9.02
N GLY A 263 -26.44 -13.05 -9.95
CA GLY A 263 -25.99 -13.74 -11.15
C GLY A 263 -25.89 -12.74 -12.30
N GLY A 264 -24.70 -12.60 -12.88
CA GLY A 264 -24.54 -11.92 -14.16
C GLY A 264 -24.50 -12.94 -15.29
N ILE A 265 -25.30 -12.77 -16.34
CA ILE A 265 -24.93 -13.31 -17.64
C ILE A 265 -23.79 -12.40 -18.12
N VAL A 266 -22.57 -12.95 -18.15
CA VAL A 266 -21.42 -12.28 -18.77
C VAL A 266 -21.56 -12.38 -20.29
#